data_AF-A0ABD6AEA9-F1
#
_entry.id   AF-A0ABD6AEA9-F1
#
_cell.length_a   1.000
_cell.length_b   1.000
_cell.length_c   1.000
_cell.angle_alpha   90.00
_cell.angle_beta   90.00
_cell.angle_gamma   90.00
#
_symmetry.space_group_name_H-M   'P 1'
#
loop_
_entity.id
_entity.type
_entity.pdbx_description
1 polymer ?
#
loop_
_entity_poly.entity_id
_entity_poly.type
_entity_poly.pdbx_seq_one_letter_code
_entity_poly.pdbx_strand_id
1 'polypeptide(L)'
;MKPYDPNDIPETVTSASEQLEVSAIEATVRRERGNPAAYIVAVAAEADAGNMLIGGRKWSLIRRALLGSTTQPVVLSAERSVSLGK
;
A
#
# COMPACT_ATOMS: atom_id res chain seq x y z
N MET A 1 14.27 11.97 17.73
CA MET A 1 13.68 11.16 16.65
C MET A 1 13.48 9.75 17.20
N LYS A 2 12.27 9.19 17.18
CA LYS A 2 12.04 7.81 17.64
C LYS A 2 12.84 6.85 16.76
N PRO A 3 13.59 5.88 17.31
CA PRO A 3 14.27 4.86 16.50
C PRO A 3 13.25 4.09 15.65
N TYR A 4 13.68 3.66 14.46
CA TYR A 4 12.84 2.83 13.61
C TYR A 4 12.59 1.50 14.31
N ASP A 5 11.31 1.19 14.51
CA ASP A 5 10.86 -0.08 15.03
C ASP A 5 9.93 -0.70 13.98
N PRO A 6 10.29 -1.87 13.40
CA PRO A 6 9.43 -2.56 12.43
C PRO A 6 8.11 -3.02 13.04
N ASN A 7 8.03 -3.15 14.37
CA ASN A 7 6.83 -3.58 15.09
C ASN A 7 5.95 -2.42 15.56
N ASP A 8 6.38 -1.16 15.36
CA ASP A 8 5.60 0.04 15.70
C ASP A 8 4.52 0.31 14.65
N ILE A 9 3.57 -0.62 14.51
CA ILE A 9 2.48 -0.60 13.54
C ILE A 9 1.41 0.41 13.99
N PRO A 10 0.92 1.32 13.11
CA PRO A 10 -0.18 2.21 13.45
C PRO A 10 -1.45 1.43 13.79
N GLU A 11 -2.20 1.88 14.80
CA GLU A 11 -3.47 1.27 15.23
C GLU A 11 -4.45 1.07 14.06
N THR A 12 -4.50 2.02 13.11
CA THR A 12 -5.35 1.93 11.91
C THR A 12 -5.02 0.72 11.03
N VAL A 13 -3.77 0.26 10.99
CA VAL A 13 -3.36 -0.93 10.25
C VAL A 13 -3.78 -2.18 11.01
N THR A 14 -3.60 -2.20 12.33
CA THR A 14 -4.03 -3.31 13.20
C THR A 14 -5.55 -3.51 13.12
N SER A 15 -6.35 -2.44 13.22
CA SER A 15 -7.81 -2.54 13.08
C SER A 15 -8.23 -3.03 11.70
N ALA A 16 -7.49 -2.70 10.64
CA ALA A 16 -7.78 -3.18 9.30
C ALA A 16 -7.47 -4.67 9.14
N SER A 17 -6.35 -5.17 9.69
CA SER A 17 -6.04 -6.61 9.66
C SER A 17 -7.05 -7.43 10.46
N GLU A 18 -7.47 -6.95 11.64
CA GLU A 18 -8.50 -7.62 12.44
C GLU A 18 -9.83 -7.76 11.67
N GLN A 19 -10.23 -6.74 10.90
CA GLN A 19 -11.44 -6.81 10.07
C GLN A 19 -11.33 -7.84 8.93
N LEU A 20 -10.13 -7.99 8.35
CA LEU A 20 -9.87 -9.01 7.33
C LEU A 20 -9.94 -10.42 7.93
N GLU A 21 -9.35 -10.63 9.11
CA GLU A 21 -9.40 -11.89 9.82
C GLU A 21 -10.83 -12.31 10.19
N VAL A 22 -11.65 -11.37 10.69
CA VAL A 22 -13.09 -11.61 10.95
C VAL A 22 -13.82 -12.05 9.68
N SER A 23 -13.36 -11.61 8.51
CA SER A 23 -13.90 -11.98 7.21
C SER A 23 -13.26 -13.26 6.63
N ALA A 24 -12.45 -13.97 7.42
CA ALA A 24 -11.65 -15.14 7.01
C ALA A 24 -10.71 -14.87 5.82
N ILE A 25 -10.22 -13.63 5.70
CA ILE A 25 -9.23 -13.22 4.72
C ILE A 25 -7.86 -13.24 5.40
N GLU A 26 -6.94 -14.03 4.89
CA GLU A 26 -5.56 -14.05 5.37
C GLU A 26 -4.87 -12.70 5.07
N ALA A 27 -4.26 -12.12 6.09
CA ALA A 27 -3.60 -10.83 6.01
C ALA A 27 -2.18 -10.91 6.58
N THR A 28 -1.21 -10.38 5.84
CA THR A 28 0.16 -10.19 6.33
C THR A 28 0.47 -8.70 6.35
N VAL A 29 0.90 -8.19 7.51
CA VAL A 29 1.29 -6.78 7.68
C VAL A 29 2.80 -6.64 7.49
N ARG A 30 3.22 -5.71 6.62
CA ARG A 30 4.62 -5.33 6.44
C ARG A 30 4.80 -3.84 6.68
N ARG A 31 5.84 -3.48 7.43
CA ARG A 31 6.28 -2.09 7.61
C ARG A 31 7.65 -1.94 6.96
N GLU A 32 7.72 -1.00 6.03
CA GLU A 32 8.94 -0.68 5.30
C GLU A 32 9.34 0.79 5.55
N ARG A 33 10.62 1.10 5.45
CA ARG A 33 11.14 2.47 5.60
C ARG A 33 12.05 2.82 4.43
N GLY A 34 11.73 3.90 3.73
CA GLY A 34 12.52 4.41 2.62
C GLY A 34 11.60 4.91 1.51
N ASN A 35 11.97 4.66 0.25
CA ASN A 35 11.16 5.05 -0.90
C ASN A 35 9.91 4.14 -1.01
N PRO A 36 8.69 4.65 -0.75
CA PRO A 36 7.50 3.82 -0.73
C PRO A 36 7.22 3.12 -2.06
N ALA A 37 7.46 3.78 -3.19
CA ALA A 37 7.19 3.19 -4.49
C ALA A 37 8.10 2.00 -4.81
N ALA A 38 9.39 2.11 -4.46
CA ALA A 38 10.35 1.03 -4.65
C ALA A 38 9.97 -0.19 -3.79
N TYR A 39 9.61 0.03 -2.52
CA TYR A 39 9.18 -1.05 -1.64
C TYR A 39 7.86 -1.68 -2.09
N ILE A 40 6.86 -0.89 -2.50
CA ILE A 40 5.57 -1.45 -2.97
C ILE A 40 5.80 -2.42 -4.15
N VAL A 41 6.61 -2.02 -5.14
CA VAL A 41 6.90 -2.88 -6.31
C VAL A 41 7.72 -4.11 -5.92
N ALA A 42 8.74 -3.94 -5.07
CA ALA A 42 9.55 -5.06 -4.59
C ALA A 42 8.73 -6.08 -3.80
N VAL A 43 7.91 -5.62 -2.86
CA VAL A 43 7.02 -6.48 -2.06
C VAL A 43 6.01 -7.21 -2.95
N ALA A 44 5.44 -6.54 -3.95
CA ALA A 44 4.53 -7.20 -4.89
C ALA A 44 5.22 -8.27 -5.74
N ALA A 45 6.49 -8.07 -6.08
CA ALA A 45 7.29 -9.09 -6.77
C ALA A 45 7.64 -10.26 -5.84
N GLU A 46 8.08 -9.99 -4.61
CA GLU A 46 8.40 -11.00 -3.59
C GLU A 46 7.18 -11.87 -3.24
N ALA A 47 6.00 -11.27 -3.17
CA ALA A 47 4.75 -11.96 -2.83
C ALA A 47 4.04 -12.58 -4.04
N ASP A 48 4.61 -12.45 -5.24
CA ASP A 48 3.97 -12.78 -6.53
C ASP A 48 2.51 -12.31 -6.64
N ALA A 49 2.28 -11.05 -6.29
CA ALA A 49 0.92 -10.51 -6.21
C ALA A 49 0.28 -10.44 -7.61
N GLY A 50 -0.99 -10.86 -7.72
CA GLY A 50 -1.76 -10.67 -8.96
C GLY A 50 -2.23 -9.22 -9.18
N ASN A 51 -2.27 -8.41 -8.12
CA ASN A 51 -2.69 -7.01 -8.16
C ASN A 51 -2.13 -6.23 -6.96
N MET A 52 -1.90 -4.93 -7.14
CA MET A 52 -1.59 -3.98 -6.08
C MET A 52 -2.75 -3.00 -5.89
N LEU A 53 -3.32 -2.94 -4.68
CA LEU A 53 -4.32 -1.93 -4.31
C LEU A 53 -3.66 -0.78 -3.55
N ILE A 54 -3.71 0.43 -4.11
CA ILE A 54 -3.27 1.66 -3.43
C ILE A 54 -4.50 2.41 -2.95
N GLY A 55 -4.59 2.67 -1.64
CA GLY A 55 -5.64 3.48 -1.06
C GLY A 55 -5.59 4.93 -1.56
N GLY A 56 -6.67 5.40 -2.17
CA GLY A 56 -6.84 6.79 -2.56
C GLY A 56 -7.63 7.56 -1.50
N ARG A 57 -7.22 8.79 -1.19
CA ARG A 57 -8.05 9.74 -0.44
C ARG A 57 -8.97 10.47 -1.42
N LYS A 58 -10.29 10.21 -1.42
CA LYS A 58 -11.34 10.96 -2.17
C LYS A 58 -10.79 11.80 -3.33
N TRP A 59 -10.47 11.15 -4.45
CA TRP A 59 -10.03 11.86 -5.64
C TRP A 59 -11.23 12.62 -6.21
N SER A 60 -11.28 13.94 -5.97
CA SER A 60 -12.22 14.78 -6.70
C SER A 60 -11.93 14.65 -8.21
N LEU A 61 -12.97 14.58 -9.04
CA LEU A 61 -12.90 14.37 -10.51
C LEU A 61 -11.89 15.29 -11.24
N ILE A 62 -11.53 16.43 -10.66
CA ILE A 62 -10.56 17.41 -11.19
C ILE A 62 -9.09 16.93 -11.02
N ARG A 63 -8.82 15.93 -10.19
CA ARG A 63 -7.46 15.56 -9.75
C ARG A 63 -6.81 14.41 -10.52
N ARG A 64 -7.17 14.19 -11.79
CA ARG A 64 -6.55 13.17 -12.67
C ARG A 64 -5.05 13.39 -12.90
N ALA A 65 -4.54 14.60 -12.63
CA ALA A 65 -3.13 14.96 -12.75
C ALA A 65 -2.30 14.79 -11.45
N LEU A 66 -2.91 14.44 -10.31
CA LEU A 66 -2.21 14.36 -9.01
C LEU A 66 -2.39 12.98 -8.37
N LEU A 67 -1.92 11.92 -9.05
CA LEU A 67 -1.81 10.57 -8.45
C LEU A 67 -0.95 10.58 -7.17
N GLY A 68 -0.11 11.62 -7.00
CA GLY A 68 0.74 11.80 -5.83
C GLY A 68 2.10 11.16 -6.03
N SER A 69 3.06 11.57 -5.20
CA SER A 69 4.47 11.17 -5.29
C SER A 69 4.74 9.68 -5.01
N THR A 70 3.75 8.94 -4.50
CA THR A 70 3.85 7.49 -4.32
C THR A 70 3.17 6.74 -5.46
N THR A 71 1.90 7.03 -5.73
CA THR A 71 1.09 6.29 -6.70
C THR A 71 1.65 6.40 -8.12
N GLN A 72 2.09 7.59 -8.54
CA GLN A 72 2.59 7.79 -9.90
C GLN A 72 3.84 6.93 -10.19
N PRO A 73 4.91 6.96 -9.36
CA PRO A 73 6.05 6.08 -9.57
C PRO A 73 5.70 4.59 -9.51
N VAL A 74 4.76 4.16 -8.66
CA VAL A 74 4.31 2.76 -8.64
C VAL A 74 3.67 2.38 -9.97
N VAL A 75 2.70 3.17 -10.45
CA VAL A 75 2.02 2.89 -11.73
C VAL A 75 3.01 2.86 -12.90
N LEU A 76 4.03 3.70 -12.89
CA LEU A 76 5.06 3.75 -13.94
C LEU A 76 6.05 2.58 -13.87
N SER A 77 6.21 1.95 -12.71
CA SER A 77 7.21 0.89 -12.49
C SER A 77 6.59 -0.49 -12.28
N ALA A 78 5.26 -0.58 -12.22
CA ALA A 78 4.55 -1.81 -11.96
C ALA A 78 4.59 -2.75 -13.17
N GLU A 79 4.98 -3.99 -12.94
CA GLU A 79 4.85 -5.09 -13.91
C GLU A 79 3.50 -5.82 -13.79
N ARG A 80 2.65 -5.38 -12.86
CA ARG A 80 1.39 -6.01 -12.47
C ARG A 80 0.27 -4.98 -12.43
N SER A 81 -0.97 -5.45 -12.41
CA SER A 81 -2.14 -4.58 -12.29
C SER A 81 -2.07 -3.70 -11.03
N VAL A 82 -2.53 -2.46 -11.16
CA VAL A 82 -2.64 -1.50 -10.06
C VAL A 82 -4.07 -0.97 -9.98
N SER A 83 -4.76 -1.28 -8.89
CA SER A 83 -6.07 -0.74 -8.55
C SER A 83 -5.95 0.42 -7.57
N LEU A 84 -6.84 1.41 -7.71
CA LEU A 84 -6.82 2.63 -6.92
C LEU A 84 -8.14 2.73 -6.15
N GLY A 85 -8.06 2.70 -4.81
CA GLY A 85 -9.20 2.74 -3.91
C GLY A 85 -9.86 4.12 -3.81
N LYS A 86 -11.14 4.16 -3.44
CA LYS A 86 -11.92 5.41 -3.26
C LYS A 86 -11.88 5.94 -1.83
#